data_AF-A0A2H0W4Z5-F1
#
_entry.id   AF-A0A2H0W4Z5-F1
#
_cell.length_a   1.000
_cell.length_b   1.000
_cell.length_c   1.000
_cell.angle_alpha   90.00
_cell.angle_beta   90.00
_cell.angle_gamma   90.00
#
_symmetry.space_group_name_H-M   'P 1'
#
loop_
_entity.id
_entity.type
_entity.pdbx_description
1 polymer ?
#
loop_
_entity_poly.entity_id
_entity_poly.type
_entity_poly.pdbx_seq_one_letter_code
_entity_poly.pdbx_strand_id
1 'polypeptide(L)'
;MAQKIVRRSGGQEVTLLLQSVDRQKQQVTIDVVEYNARFTFSNVTGKIALIDNGRQVINEEQPTTTHVSRSVYSAMARWAGTILNSRR
;
A
#
# COMPACT_ATOMS: atom_id res chain seq x y z
N MET A 1 -15.33 -1.30 -0.70
CA MET A 1 -13.85 -1.36 -0.57
C MET A 1 -13.40 -0.26 0.39
N ALA A 2 -12.42 -0.51 1.26
CA ALA A 2 -11.90 0.53 2.14
C ALA A 2 -10.87 1.39 1.39
N GLN A 3 -10.84 2.70 1.68
CA GLN A 3 -9.92 3.63 1.03
C GLN A 3 -9.29 4.58 2.06
N LYS A 4 -8.12 5.12 1.74
CA LYS A 4 -7.43 6.12 2.54
C LYS A 4 -6.75 7.16 1.64
N ILE A 5 -6.98 8.44 1.94
CA ILE A 5 -6.35 9.55 1.22
C ILE A 5 -5.12 10.00 1.98
N VAL A 6 -4.00 10.18 1.26
CA VAL A 6 -2.74 10.66 1.80
C VAL A 6 -2.31 11.92 1.06
N ARG A 7 -2.09 13.00 1.79
CA ARG A 7 -1.63 14.27 1.21
C ARG A 7 -0.10 14.33 1.18
N ARG A 8 0.47 14.64 0.02
CA ARG A 8 1.91 14.87 -0.17
C ARG A 8 2.31 16.29 0.25
N SER A 9 3.58 16.46 0.62
CA SER A 9 4.23 17.76 0.73
C SER A 9 4.27 18.39 -0.67
N GLY A 10 3.34 19.30 -0.94
CA GLY A 10 3.05 19.81 -2.30
C GLY A 10 1.54 19.86 -2.61
N GLY A 11 0.69 19.36 -1.72
CA GLY A 11 -0.76 19.52 -1.80
C GLY A 11 -1.48 18.43 -2.61
N GLN A 12 -0.76 17.64 -3.40
CA GLN A 12 -1.32 16.49 -4.12
C GLN A 12 -1.88 15.45 -3.15
N GLU A 13 -3.08 14.97 -3.46
CA GLU A 13 -3.72 13.85 -2.78
C GLU A 13 -3.41 12.56 -3.53
N VAL A 14 -3.15 11.51 -2.76
CA VAL A 14 -2.86 10.16 -3.26
C VAL A 14 -3.86 9.21 -2.63
N THR A 15 -4.55 8.45 -3.46
CA THR A 15 -5.59 7.53 -3.07
C THR A 15 -5.02 6.14 -2.89
N LEU A 16 -5.15 5.63 -1.67
CA LEU A 16 -4.80 4.25 -1.33
C LEU A 16 -6.08 3.42 -1.29
N LEU A 17 -6.14 2.37 -2.10
CA LEU A 17 -7.29 1.47 -2.18
C LEU A 17 -6.94 0.11 -1.61
N LEU A 18 -7.73 -0.38 -0.65
CA LEU A 18 -7.58 -1.73 -0.13
C LEU A 18 -8.12 -2.73 -1.16
N GLN A 19 -7.24 -3.56 -1.72
CA GLN A 19 -7.61 -4.62 -2.65
C GLN A 19 -7.96 -5.92 -1.93
N SER A 20 -7.06 -6.42 -1.09
CA SER A 20 -7.27 -7.70 -0.42
C SER A 20 -6.53 -7.77 0.92
N VAL A 21 -7.02 -8.65 1.80
CA VAL A 21 -6.40 -8.97 3.09
C VAL A 21 -6.34 -10.48 3.23
N ASP A 22 -5.13 -11.04 3.27
CA ASP A 22 -4.89 -12.45 3.58
C ASP A 22 -4.41 -12.56 5.04
N ARG A 23 -5.30 -12.99 5.93
CA ARG A 23 -4.99 -13.12 7.36
C ARG A 23 -4.15 -14.35 7.67
N GLN A 24 -4.21 -15.40 6.84
CA GLN A 24 -3.39 -16.61 7.04
C GLN A 24 -1.92 -16.29 6.79
N LYS A 25 -1.64 -15.55 5.71
CA LYS A 25 -0.29 -15.11 5.37
C LYS A 25 0.12 -13.79 6.01
N GLN A 26 -0.79 -13.17 6.79
CA GLN A 26 -0.59 -11.84 7.39
C GLN A 26 -0.23 -10.77 6.35
N GLN A 27 -0.90 -10.78 5.21
CA GLN A 27 -0.65 -9.91 4.06
C GLN A 27 -1.83 -8.98 3.76
N VAL A 28 -1.50 -7.81 3.22
CA VAL A 28 -2.48 -6.83 2.73
C VAL A 28 -1.98 -6.24 1.42
N THR A 29 -2.89 -6.14 0.46
CA THR A 29 -2.63 -5.59 -0.87
C THR A 29 -3.32 -4.24 -0.99
N ILE A 30 -2.55 -3.22 -1.33
CA ILE A 30 -2.98 -1.82 -1.44
C ILE A 30 -2.61 -1.30 -2.83
N ASP A 31 -3.59 -0.75 -3.54
CA ASP A 31 -3.35 -0.07 -4.81
C ASP A 31 -3.16 1.43 -4.58
N VAL A 32 -2.25 2.02 -5.35
CA VAL A 32 -2.01 3.45 -5.45
C VAL A 32 -2.23 3.85 -6.89
N VAL A 33 -3.43 4.35 -7.16
CA VAL A 33 -3.90 4.60 -8.53
C VAL A 33 -3.04 5.66 -9.21
N GLU A 34 -2.71 6.74 -8.51
CA GLU A 34 -1.91 7.84 -9.04
C GLU A 34 -0.48 7.41 -9.40
N TYR A 35 -0.02 6.27 -8.86
CA TYR A 35 1.31 5.71 -9.16
C TYR A 35 1.25 4.53 -10.13
N ASN A 36 0.04 4.11 -10.55
CA ASN A 36 -0.18 2.89 -11.31
C ASN A 36 0.58 1.70 -10.69
N ALA A 37 0.42 1.53 -9.37
CA ALA A 37 1.21 0.59 -8.60
C ALA A 37 0.41 -0.09 -7.49
N ARG A 38 0.62 -1.40 -7.36
CA ARG A 38 0.08 -2.27 -6.32
C ARG A 38 1.19 -2.64 -5.35
N PHE A 39 0.91 -2.58 -4.05
CA PHE A 39 1.84 -2.88 -2.97
C PHE A 39 1.28 -3.95 -2.04
N THR A 40 2.03 -5.01 -1.82
CA THR A 40 1.71 -6.08 -0.89
C THR A 40 2.62 -5.99 0.33
N PHE A 41 2.02 -5.67 1.46
CA PHE A 41 2.70 -5.64 2.75
C PHE A 41 2.41 -6.91 3.53
N SER A 42 3.35 -7.34 4.35
CA SER A 42 3.20 -8.43 5.30
C SER A 42 3.58 -7.97 6.71
N ASN A 43 2.98 -8.62 7.72
CA ASN A 43 3.43 -8.50 9.10
C ASN A 43 4.43 -9.63 9.42
N VAL A 44 5.72 -9.34 9.26
CA VAL A 44 6.81 -10.25 9.64
C VAL A 44 7.27 -9.86 11.03
N THR A 45 7.17 -10.78 11.99
CA THR A 45 7.67 -10.58 13.36
C THR A 45 7.20 -9.29 14.05
N GLY A 46 5.96 -8.86 13.79
CA GLY A 46 5.38 -7.64 14.38
C GLY A 46 5.74 -6.35 13.63
N LYS A 47 6.48 -6.44 12.51
CA LYS A 47 6.86 -5.33 11.66
C LYS A 47 6.16 -5.42 10.31
N ILE A 48 5.60 -4.30 9.87
CA ILE A 48 4.97 -4.19 8.56
C ILE A 48 6.06 -3.87 7.52
N ALA A 49 6.27 -4.79 6.59
CA ALA A 49 7.25 -4.67 5.52
C ALA A 49 6.64 -5.03 4.17
N LEU A 50 7.15 -4.42 3.11
CA LEU A 50 6.84 -4.85 1.74
C LEU A 50 7.43 -6.25 1.53
N ILE A 51 6.68 -7.17 0.91
CA ILE A 51 7.21 -8.48 0.56
C ILE A 51 8.18 -8.38 -0.64
N ASP A 52 9.01 -9.39 -0.84
CA ASP A 52 9.81 -9.52 -2.06
C ASP A 52 8.90 -9.55 -3.29
N ASN A 53 9.23 -8.75 -4.31
CA ASN A 53 8.37 -8.49 -5.48
C ASN A 53 6.96 -8.01 -5.11
N GLY A 54 6.79 -7.44 -3.90
CA GLY A 54 5.51 -6.94 -3.41
C GLY A 54 5.02 -5.69 -4.11
N ARG A 55 5.79 -5.14 -5.05
CA ARG A 55 5.39 -4.04 -5.91
C ARG A 55 5.10 -4.54 -7.31
N GLN A 56 3.90 -4.25 -7.81
CA GLN A 56 3.46 -4.61 -9.15
C GLN A 56 2.85 -3.40 -9.87
N VAL A 57 2.83 -3.43 -11.20
CA VAL A 57 2.12 -2.46 -12.02
C VAL A 57 0.64 -2.86 -12.10
N ILE A 58 -0.28 -1.91 -12.03
CA ILE A 58 -1.72 -2.20 -12.13
C ILE A 58 -2.14 -2.34 -13.60
N ASN A 59 -1.67 -1.42 -14.44
CA ASN A 59 -1.92 -1.40 -15.89
C ASN A 59 -0.61 -1.17 -16.66
N GLU A 60 -0.15 -2.17 -17.42
CA GLU A 60 1.10 -2.09 -18.18
C GLU A 60 1.04 -1.08 -19.35
N GLU A 61 -0.15 -0.68 -19.77
CA GLU A 61 -0.36 0.31 -20.84
C GLU A 61 -0.20 1.76 -20.36
N GLN A 62 -0.13 1.98 -19.04
CA GLN A 62 -0.02 3.31 -18.43
C GLN A 62 1.36 3.53 -17.81
N PRO A 63 1.87 4.77 -17.81
CA PRO A 63 3.14 5.07 -17.15
C PRO A 63 3.06 4.77 -15.65
N THR A 64 4.11 4.14 -15.10
CA THR A 64 4.26 3.86 -13.67
C THR A 64 5.18 4.87 -13.02
N THR A 65 4.80 5.34 -11.83
CA THR A 65 5.65 6.22 -11.01
C THR A 65 6.69 5.39 -10.25
N THR A 66 7.93 5.29 -10.75
CA THR A 66 8.99 4.48 -10.11
C THR A 66 9.33 4.94 -8.68
N HIS A 67 9.26 6.24 -8.41
CA HIS A 67 9.62 6.80 -7.10
C HIS A 67 8.40 7.14 -6.26
N VAL A 68 8.11 6.29 -5.27
CA VAL A 68 7.06 6.53 -4.26
C VAL A 68 7.60 7.51 -3.23
N SER A 69 6.87 8.59 -2.93
CA SER A 69 7.32 9.51 -1.89
C SER A 69 7.33 8.84 -0.51
N ARG A 70 8.33 9.16 0.31
CA ARG A 70 8.49 8.58 1.65
C ARG A 70 7.24 8.75 2.52
N SER A 71 6.55 9.88 2.39
CA SER A 71 5.30 10.17 3.10
C SER A 71 4.18 9.18 2.73
N VAL A 72 3.99 8.91 1.44
CA VAL A 72 2.99 7.97 0.94
C VAL A 72 3.33 6.55 1.36
N TYR A 73 4.59 6.14 1.19
CA TYR A 73 5.05 4.83 1.63
C TYR A 73 4.83 4.61 3.15
N SER A 74 5.22 5.58 3.97
CA SER A 74 5.04 5.50 5.43
C SER A 74 3.56 5.43 5.81
N ALA A 75 2.69 6.18 5.12
CA ALA A 75 1.25 6.14 5.35
C ALA A 75 0.62 4.81 4.94
N MET A 76 1.05 4.23 3.81
CA MET A 76 0.66 2.89 3.35
C MET A 76 1.04 1.83 4.38
N ALA A 77 2.31 1.77 4.78
CA ALA A 77 2.80 0.78 5.73
C ALA A 77 2.08 0.86 7.09
N ARG A 78 1.83 2.08 7.59
CA ARG A 78 1.03 2.28 8.80
C ARG A 78 -0.41 1.78 8.64
N TRP A 79 -1.05 2.11 7.52
CA TRP A 79 -2.42 1.67 7.25
C TRP A 79 -2.53 0.16 7.10
N ALA A 80 -1.58 -0.47 6.40
CA ALA A 80 -1.42 -1.91 6.32
C ALA A 80 -1.33 -2.55 7.72
N GLY A 81 -0.54 -1.96 8.63
CA GLY A 81 -0.48 -2.40 10.03
C GLY A 81 -1.80 -2.28 10.77
N THR A 82 -2.50 -1.16 10.64
CA THR A 82 -3.84 -1.01 11.24
C THR A 82 -4.80 -2.08 10.72
N ILE A 83 -4.80 -2.36 9.42
CA ILE A 83 -5.65 -3.39 8.83
C ILE A 83 -5.28 -4.76 9.39
N LEU A 84 -3.99 -5.13 9.39
CA LEU A 84 -3.53 -6.44 9.85
C LEU A 84 -3.72 -6.66 11.37
N ASN A 85 -3.73 -5.60 12.17
CA ASN A 85 -3.88 -5.68 13.62
C ASN A 85 -5.33 -5.46 14.11
N SER A 86 -6.28 -5.01 13.28
CA SER A 86 -7.64 -4.65 13.70
C SER A 86 -8.58 -5.82 14.05
N ARG A 87 -8.08 -7.06 14.16
CA ARG A 87 -8.87 -8.26 14.53
C ARG A 87 -8.12 -9.21 15.47
N ARG A 88 -7.39 -8.68 16.44
CA ARG A 88 -7.04 -9.46 17.65
C ARG A 88 -8.08 -9.22 18.73
#